data_AF-A0A9P1EHJ6-F1
#
_entry.id   AF-A0A9P1EHJ6-F1
#
_cell.length_a   1.000
_cell.length_b   1.000
_cell.length_c   1.000
_cell.angle_alpha   90.00
_cell.angle_beta   90.00
_cell.angle_gamma   90.00
#
_symmetry.space_group_name_H-M   'P 1'
#
loop_
_entity.id
_entity.type
_entity.pdbx_description
1 polymer ?
#
loop_
_entity_poly.entity_id
_entity_poly.type
_entity_poly.pdbx_seq_one_letter_code
_entity_poly.pdbx_strand_id
1 'polypeptide(L)'
;MKEREGLVRLLGRNKVLAKKYGAAVVSLEHRYYGKSSPFKSLTTENLKYLSSKQALFDLAAFRQHYQESLNAKLNRPNVDSPWFVFGISYAGALSAWFRLKFPHLTCGSIASSAVVHAIYNFTEFDNQVGESAGPECKSVLQEITQLVDKSLAINNEETKALFDATELKIDGDFLYFLADAAATAFQYGNPDMLCDSLIKAKKGGEDLVKTYATYVKENYVEGFGVSVASYNQERLKNTSNADRMWLFQVCTEVAYFQVAPANDSVRSSGVNTSYHLNLCKNGFGNGIYPDVDGTNLYYGGKKIAGSKIVFANGSQDPWRHASKQTSSPDMPSYIIACHNCGHGTDMRGCPQSPLVPEGDAKNCSSYDEVLKVRNEMMKHMDLWLSQC
;
A
#
# COMPACT_ATOMS: atom_id res chain seq x y z
N MET A 1 17.62 35.81 2.55
CA MET A 1 16.66 36.55 1.70
C MET A 1 15.78 35.52 0.97
N LYS A 2 14.55 35.34 1.47
CA LYS A 2 13.40 34.59 0.94
C LYS A 2 13.62 33.14 0.47
N GLU A 3 13.46 32.21 1.41
CA GLU A 3 12.92 30.87 1.17
C GLU A 3 11.61 30.98 0.39
N ARG A 4 11.53 30.32 -0.78
CA ARG A 4 10.26 29.97 -1.39
C ARG A 4 9.94 28.54 -0.98
N GLU A 5 9.08 28.43 0.02
CA GLU A 5 8.36 27.22 0.38
C GLU A 5 7.55 26.73 -0.83
N GLY A 6 8.15 25.82 -1.61
CA GLY A 6 7.38 24.79 -2.28
C GLY A 6 7.02 23.77 -1.22
N LEU A 7 5.74 23.69 -0.86
CA LEU A 7 5.20 22.85 0.20
C LEU A 7 5.45 21.36 -0.12
N VAL A 8 6.65 20.85 0.16
CA VAL A 8 6.93 19.41 0.23
C VAL A 8 6.22 18.92 1.49
N ARG A 9 5.03 18.34 1.35
CA ARG A 9 4.41 17.60 2.45
C ARG A 9 5.31 16.40 2.74
N LEU A 10 6.24 16.57 3.68
CA LEU A 10 7.02 15.48 4.25
C LEU A 10 6.03 14.54 4.94
N LEU A 11 5.73 13.39 4.33
CA LEU A 11 4.84 12.40 4.91
C LEU A 11 5.61 11.54 5.91
N GLY A 12 5.12 11.47 7.14
CA GLY A 12 5.62 10.62 8.21
C GLY A 12 6.99 11.02 8.78
N ARG A 13 7.65 10.07 9.45
CA ARG A 13 8.88 10.27 10.24
C ARG A 13 10.14 10.72 9.48
N ASN A 14 10.06 10.90 8.16
CA ASN A 14 11.17 11.39 7.34
C ASN A 14 11.72 12.74 7.82
N LYS A 15 10.86 13.65 8.31
CA LYS A 15 11.27 14.94 8.87
C LYS A 15 12.12 14.79 10.14
N VAL A 16 11.78 13.83 10.99
CA VAL A 16 12.51 13.54 12.24
C VAL A 16 13.91 13.02 11.92
N LEU A 17 14.00 12.07 10.98
CA LEU A 17 15.28 11.52 10.53
C LEU A 17 16.14 12.60 9.86
N ALA A 18 15.56 13.39 8.97
CA ALA A 18 16.27 14.48 8.30
C ALA A 18 16.91 15.47 9.29
N LYS A 19 16.19 15.83 10.35
CA LYS A 19 16.71 16.69 11.42
C LYS A 19 17.87 16.03 12.18
N LYS A 20 17.77 14.73 12.49
CA LYS A 20 18.86 13.97 13.16
C LYS A 20 20.14 13.97 12.31
N TYR A 21 20.02 13.74 11.01
CA TYR A 21 21.15 13.57 10.11
C TYR A 21 21.63 14.87 9.45
N GLY A 22 20.98 16.01 9.71
CA GLY A 22 21.25 17.24 8.96
C GLY A 22 21.03 17.09 7.45
N ALA A 23 20.12 16.20 7.06
CA ALA A 23 19.92 15.78 5.67
C ALA A 23 18.89 16.64 4.95
N ALA A 24 19.10 16.86 3.65
CA ALA A 24 18.05 17.31 2.76
C ALA A 24 17.04 16.19 2.54
N VAL A 25 15.76 16.54 2.38
CA VAL A 25 14.72 15.58 1.98
C VAL A 25 14.21 15.94 0.61
N VAL A 26 14.17 14.94 -0.26
CA VAL A 26 13.65 15.06 -1.61
C VAL A 26 12.57 14.01 -1.80
N SER A 27 11.38 14.45 -2.21
CA SER A 27 10.27 13.58 -2.56
C SER A 27 10.05 13.67 -4.06
N LEU A 28 10.37 12.59 -4.77
CA LEU A 28 10.17 12.52 -6.22
C LEU A 28 8.78 11.93 -6.51
N GLU A 29 8.03 12.60 -7.37
CA GLU A 29 6.75 12.10 -7.85
C GLU A 29 6.97 11.01 -8.91
N HIS A 30 6.27 9.89 -8.78
CA HIS A 30 6.40 8.76 -9.69
C HIS A 30 5.85 9.11 -11.08
N ARG A 31 6.48 8.61 -12.16
CA ARG A 31 5.96 8.77 -13.52
C ARG A 31 4.47 8.41 -13.62
N TYR A 32 3.73 9.16 -14.43
CA TYR A 32 2.28 9.15 -14.59
C TYR A 32 1.47 9.73 -13.42
N TYR A 33 1.96 9.67 -12.18
CA TYR A 33 1.21 10.16 -11.03
C TYR A 33 1.29 11.68 -10.88
N GLY A 34 0.22 12.27 -10.37
CA GLY A 34 0.12 13.70 -10.09
C GLY A 34 0.38 14.55 -11.34
N LYS A 35 1.44 15.35 -11.32
CA LYS A 35 1.84 16.24 -12.43
C LYS A 35 2.91 15.62 -13.32
N SER A 36 3.45 14.46 -12.97
CA SER A 36 4.60 13.83 -13.61
C SER A 36 4.20 12.84 -14.70
N SER A 37 3.33 13.25 -15.62
CA SER A 37 2.88 12.39 -16.73
C SER A 37 3.56 12.75 -18.05
N PRO A 38 4.17 11.78 -18.77
CA PRO A 38 4.73 12.03 -20.10
C PRO A 38 3.66 12.27 -21.17
N PHE A 39 2.40 11.91 -20.89
CA PHE A 39 1.27 12.06 -21.82
C PHE A 39 0.08 12.73 -21.14
N LYS A 40 -0.76 13.42 -21.95
CA LYS A 40 -1.98 14.07 -21.46
C LYS A 40 -3.12 13.08 -21.18
N SER A 41 -3.10 11.91 -21.82
CA SER A 41 -4.13 10.88 -21.69
C SER A 41 -3.53 9.53 -21.30
N LEU A 42 -4.26 8.77 -20.50
CA LEU A 42 -3.88 7.45 -19.98
C LEU A 42 -4.49 6.34 -20.84
N THR A 43 -4.35 6.45 -22.17
CA THR A 43 -4.67 5.35 -23.08
C THR A 43 -3.76 4.15 -22.77
N THR A 44 -4.19 2.92 -23.08
CA THR A 44 -3.36 1.73 -22.88
C THR A 44 -2.00 1.85 -23.59
N GLU A 45 -1.97 2.41 -24.80
CA GLU A 45 -0.74 2.65 -25.55
C GLU A 45 0.20 3.63 -24.82
N ASN A 46 -0.34 4.70 -24.22
CA ASN A 46 0.47 5.63 -23.45
C ASN A 46 0.93 5.02 -22.12
N LEU A 47 0.14 4.15 -21.50
CA LEU A 47 0.47 3.50 -20.24
C LEU A 47 1.60 2.46 -20.36
N LYS A 48 1.97 2.02 -21.58
CA LYS A 48 3.07 1.04 -21.77
C LYS A 48 4.43 1.43 -21.17
N TYR A 49 4.66 2.73 -20.90
CA TYR A 49 5.88 3.20 -20.22
C TYR A 49 5.71 3.37 -18.71
N LEU A 50 4.53 3.10 -18.15
CA LEU A 50 4.30 2.99 -16.72
C LEU A 50 4.73 1.59 -16.26
N SER A 51 5.97 1.49 -15.78
CA SER A 51 6.48 0.27 -15.17
C SER A 51 7.43 0.61 -14.02
N SER A 52 7.54 -0.32 -13.07
CA SER A 52 8.48 -0.26 -11.96
C SER A 52 9.92 -0.06 -12.46
N LYS A 53 10.34 -0.79 -13.50
CA LYS A 53 11.69 -0.71 -14.07
C LYS A 53 12.02 0.70 -14.52
N GLN A 54 11.10 1.30 -15.27
CA GLN A 54 11.26 2.63 -15.80
C GLN A 54 11.25 3.71 -14.69
N ALA A 55 10.42 3.53 -13.65
CA ALA A 55 10.43 4.42 -12.48
C ALA A 55 11.77 4.35 -11.72
N LEU A 56 12.43 3.19 -11.65
CA LEU A 56 13.76 3.07 -11.06
C LEU A 56 14.83 3.80 -11.88
N PHE A 57 14.72 3.79 -13.22
CA PHE A 57 15.61 4.59 -14.07
C PHE A 57 15.38 6.09 -13.92
N ASP A 58 14.13 6.54 -13.72
CA ASP A 58 13.86 7.94 -13.39
C ASP A 58 14.52 8.35 -12.07
N LEU A 59 14.46 7.49 -11.04
CA LEU A 59 15.14 7.72 -9.76
C LEU A 59 16.66 7.85 -9.95
N ALA A 60 17.28 6.99 -10.77
CA ALA A 60 18.70 7.05 -11.07
C ALA A 60 19.08 8.36 -11.78
N ALA A 61 18.35 8.72 -12.84
CA ALA A 61 18.58 9.93 -13.61
C ALA A 61 18.37 11.19 -12.76
N PHE A 62 17.30 11.22 -11.96
CA PHE A 62 17.01 12.32 -11.05
C PHE A 62 18.09 12.50 -9.99
N ARG A 63 18.52 11.41 -9.33
CA ARG A 63 19.58 11.46 -8.31
C ARG A 63 20.85 12.08 -8.88
N GLN A 64 21.28 11.63 -10.06
CA GLN A 64 22.47 12.16 -10.73
C GLN A 64 22.31 13.65 -11.03
N HIS A 65 21.21 14.04 -11.68
CA HIS A 65 20.93 15.42 -12.04
C HIS A 65 20.85 16.35 -10.81
N TYR A 66 20.22 15.89 -9.72
CA TYR A 66 20.08 16.65 -8.49
C TYR A 66 21.44 16.84 -7.80
N GLN A 67 22.27 15.79 -7.75
CA GLN A 67 23.62 15.88 -7.19
C GLN A 67 24.47 16.90 -7.96
N GLU A 68 24.48 16.84 -9.29
CA GLU A 68 25.21 17.78 -10.14
C GLU A 68 24.72 19.23 -9.95
N SER A 69 23.39 19.41 -9.91
CA SER A 69 22.77 20.72 -9.67
C SER A 69 23.13 21.29 -8.30
N LEU A 70 23.18 20.44 -7.26
CA LEU A 70 23.57 20.84 -5.91
C LEU A 70 25.05 21.23 -5.85
N ASN A 71 25.93 20.43 -6.46
CA ASN A 71 27.35 20.70 -6.55
C ASN A 71 27.65 22.04 -7.23
N ALA A 72 26.98 22.30 -8.36
CA ALA A 72 27.08 23.57 -9.07
C ALA A 72 26.60 24.74 -8.19
N LYS A 73 25.45 24.59 -7.53
CA LYS A 73 24.88 25.63 -6.67
C LYS A 73 25.74 25.96 -5.45
N LEU A 74 26.45 24.97 -4.89
CA LEU A 74 27.28 25.12 -3.70
C LEU A 74 28.76 25.35 -4.01
N ASN A 75 29.15 25.46 -5.30
CA ASN A 75 30.55 25.51 -5.74
C ASN A 75 31.41 24.37 -5.16
N ARG A 76 30.85 23.16 -5.14
CA ARG A 76 31.51 21.92 -4.65
C ARG A 76 31.58 20.89 -5.79
N PRO A 77 32.41 21.11 -6.82
CA PRO A 77 32.56 20.13 -7.89
C PRO A 77 33.13 18.82 -7.35
N ASN A 78 32.71 17.69 -7.93
CA ASN A 78 33.20 16.34 -7.61
C ASN A 78 32.92 15.85 -6.18
N VAL A 79 31.96 16.44 -5.46
CA VAL A 79 31.46 15.89 -4.19
C VAL A 79 30.25 15.00 -4.47
N ASP A 80 30.25 13.78 -3.96
CA ASP A 80 29.06 12.93 -3.98
C ASP A 80 28.46 12.85 -2.58
N SER A 81 27.19 13.23 -2.44
CA SER A 81 26.51 13.20 -1.14
C SER A 81 26.00 11.79 -0.85
N PRO A 82 26.03 11.29 0.39
CA PRO A 82 25.37 10.05 0.77
C PRO A 82 23.85 10.11 0.53
N TRP A 83 23.28 9.10 -0.15
CA TRP A 83 21.83 8.98 -0.38
C TRP A 83 21.24 7.79 0.37
N PHE A 84 20.14 8.02 1.08
CA PHE A 84 19.35 6.96 1.70
C PHE A 84 17.92 7.02 1.18
N VAL A 85 17.36 5.88 0.81
CA VAL A 85 16.08 5.79 0.11
C VAL A 85 15.01 5.29 1.06
N PHE A 86 13.81 5.86 0.99
CA PHE A 86 12.70 5.52 1.87
C PHE A 86 11.45 5.31 1.05
N GLY A 87 10.60 4.39 1.49
CA GLY A 87 9.28 4.23 0.92
C GLY A 87 8.40 3.34 1.78
N ILE A 88 7.09 3.52 1.61
CA ILE A 88 6.04 2.72 2.24
C ILE A 88 5.23 2.04 1.12
N SER A 89 4.78 0.80 1.30
CA SER A 89 3.95 0.11 0.31
C SER A 89 4.71 -0.18 -1.00
N TYR A 90 4.09 0.05 -2.17
CA TYR A 90 4.76 0.03 -3.47
C TYR A 90 5.99 0.97 -3.53
N ALA A 91 5.94 2.14 -2.89
CA ALA A 91 7.13 3.00 -2.78
C ALA A 91 8.23 2.34 -1.91
N GLY A 92 7.85 1.53 -0.92
CA GLY A 92 8.77 0.69 -0.15
C GLY A 92 9.41 -0.40 -1.03
N ALA A 93 8.63 -0.99 -1.94
CA ALA A 93 9.16 -1.91 -2.94
C ALA A 93 10.16 -1.21 -3.88
N LEU A 94 9.81 -0.03 -4.40
CA LEU A 94 10.73 0.80 -5.19
C LEU A 94 11.99 1.17 -4.42
N SER A 95 11.88 1.49 -3.13
CA SER A 95 13.03 1.77 -2.24
C SER A 95 13.99 0.59 -2.18
N ALA A 96 13.47 -0.62 -1.93
CA ALA A 96 14.26 -1.85 -1.92
C ALA A 96 14.85 -2.18 -3.30
N TRP A 97 14.05 -2.06 -4.36
CA TRP A 97 14.47 -2.38 -5.73
C TRP A 97 15.49 -1.37 -6.27
N PHE A 98 15.40 -0.10 -5.89
CA PHE A 98 16.39 0.90 -6.25
C PHE A 98 17.73 0.60 -5.59
N ARG A 99 17.72 0.24 -4.30
CA ARG A 99 18.95 -0.21 -3.61
C ARG A 99 19.52 -1.49 -4.23
N LEU A 100 18.67 -2.44 -4.64
CA LEU A 100 19.06 -3.67 -5.32
C LEU A 100 19.73 -3.39 -6.69
N LYS A 101 19.12 -2.54 -7.53
CA LYS A 101 19.53 -2.34 -8.93
C LYS A 101 20.59 -1.26 -9.09
N PHE A 102 20.60 -0.27 -8.21
CA PHE A 102 21.54 0.86 -8.24
C PHE A 102 22.27 1.02 -6.89
N PRO A 103 22.96 -0.04 -6.39
CA PRO A 103 23.65 0.02 -5.11
C PRO A 103 24.82 1.02 -5.10
N HIS A 104 25.29 1.44 -6.28
CA HIS A 104 26.33 2.47 -6.45
C HIS A 104 25.81 3.90 -6.31
N LEU A 105 24.48 4.12 -6.28
CA LEU A 105 23.87 5.46 -6.16
C LEU A 105 23.33 5.76 -4.76
N THR A 106 23.35 4.77 -3.85
CA THR A 106 22.70 4.82 -2.54
C THR A 106 23.57 4.16 -1.49
N CYS A 107 23.50 4.60 -0.23
CA CYS A 107 24.18 3.98 0.89
C CYS A 107 23.35 2.87 1.54
N GLY A 108 22.02 2.96 1.43
CA GLY A 108 21.07 1.99 1.95
C GLY A 108 19.63 2.42 1.71
N SER A 109 18.68 1.59 2.13
CA SER A 109 17.25 1.87 2.00
C SER A 109 16.42 1.37 3.17
N ILE A 110 15.36 2.11 3.50
CA ILE A 110 14.25 1.67 4.35
C ILE A 110 13.07 1.30 3.44
N ALA A 111 12.63 0.05 3.57
CA ALA A 111 11.54 -0.57 2.82
C ALA A 111 10.41 -0.92 3.80
N SER A 112 9.60 0.09 4.14
CA SER A 112 8.49 -0.03 5.10
C SER A 112 7.27 -0.64 4.41
N SER A 113 6.71 -1.71 4.99
CA SER A 113 5.57 -2.48 4.45
C SER A 113 5.69 -2.73 2.95
N ALA A 114 6.92 -3.06 2.53
CA ALA A 114 7.33 -3.05 1.14
C ALA A 114 6.84 -4.29 0.40
N VAL A 115 5.91 -4.09 -0.53
CA VAL A 115 5.33 -5.17 -1.35
C VAL A 115 6.30 -5.58 -2.47
N VAL A 116 7.40 -6.24 -2.09
CA VAL A 116 8.48 -6.65 -3.01
C VAL A 116 8.20 -7.94 -3.77
N HIS A 117 7.24 -8.73 -3.31
CA HIS A 117 6.86 -10.00 -3.91
C HIS A 117 5.55 -9.86 -4.67
N ALA A 118 5.61 -9.86 -6.01
CA ALA A 118 4.43 -9.90 -6.87
C ALA A 118 3.67 -11.22 -6.68
N ILE A 119 2.35 -11.17 -6.54
CA ILE A 119 1.53 -12.35 -6.22
C ILE A 119 0.31 -12.39 -7.12
N TYR A 120 0.16 -13.46 -7.89
CA TYR A 120 -0.96 -13.61 -8.83
C TYR A 120 -2.30 -13.74 -8.10
N ASN A 121 -2.43 -14.71 -7.18
CA ASN A 121 -3.61 -14.93 -6.36
C ASN A 121 -3.23 -14.69 -4.90
N PHE A 122 -3.59 -13.53 -4.36
CA PHE A 122 -3.13 -13.09 -3.05
C PHE A 122 -4.15 -13.39 -1.95
N THR A 123 -4.31 -14.68 -1.63
CA THR A 123 -5.24 -15.15 -0.59
C THR A 123 -4.79 -14.79 0.82
N GLU A 124 -3.48 -14.69 1.05
CA GLU A 124 -2.89 -14.40 2.35
C GLU A 124 -3.22 -12.99 2.83
N PHE A 125 -3.60 -12.09 1.92
CA PHE A 125 -4.15 -10.79 2.26
C PHE A 125 -5.44 -10.94 3.09
N ASP A 126 -6.37 -11.76 2.62
CA ASP A 126 -7.66 -12.00 3.29
C ASP A 126 -7.49 -12.80 4.59
N ASN A 127 -6.61 -13.80 4.57
CA ASN A 127 -6.24 -14.55 5.78
C ASN A 127 -5.73 -13.61 6.88
N GLN A 128 -4.86 -12.66 6.51
CA GLN A 128 -4.33 -11.69 7.46
C GLN A 128 -5.40 -10.72 7.97
N VAL A 129 -6.39 -10.33 7.15
CA VAL A 129 -7.54 -9.55 7.63
C VAL A 129 -8.31 -10.34 8.68
N GLY A 130 -8.59 -11.63 8.44
CA GLY A 130 -9.24 -12.50 9.41
C GLY A 130 -8.43 -12.72 10.70
N GLU A 131 -7.11 -12.89 10.60
CA GLU A 131 -6.22 -12.98 11.76
C GLU A 131 -6.22 -11.68 12.57
N SER A 132 -6.13 -10.52 11.90
CA SER A 132 -6.13 -9.20 12.53
C SER A 132 -7.46 -8.87 13.21
N ALA A 133 -8.58 -9.34 12.67
CA ALA A 133 -9.92 -9.20 13.26
C ALA A 133 -10.06 -9.99 14.58
N GLY A 134 -9.31 -11.08 14.74
CA GLY A 134 -9.53 -12.04 15.81
C GLY A 134 -10.82 -12.86 15.62
N PRO A 135 -11.00 -13.94 16.38
CA PRO A 135 -12.01 -14.96 16.10
C PRO A 135 -13.46 -14.44 16.13
N GLU A 136 -13.78 -13.56 17.10
CA GLU A 136 -15.15 -13.06 17.26
C GLU A 136 -15.54 -12.13 16.09
N CYS A 137 -14.77 -11.08 15.82
CA CYS A 137 -15.04 -10.16 14.71
C CYS A 137 -14.96 -10.87 13.35
N LYS A 138 -13.99 -11.78 13.16
CA LYS A 138 -13.89 -12.60 11.96
C LYS A 138 -15.17 -13.36 11.67
N SER A 139 -15.75 -14.03 12.69
CA SER A 139 -17.00 -14.79 12.51
C SER A 139 -18.17 -13.90 12.09
N VAL A 140 -18.24 -12.67 12.62
CA VAL A 140 -19.27 -11.69 12.26
C VAL A 140 -19.07 -11.18 10.83
N LEU A 141 -17.82 -10.91 10.42
CA LEU A 141 -17.50 -10.52 9.03
C LEU A 141 -17.86 -11.64 8.03
N GLN A 142 -17.57 -12.89 8.37
CA GLN A 142 -17.94 -14.05 7.54
C GLN A 142 -19.47 -14.17 7.39
N GLU A 143 -20.22 -13.96 8.48
CA GLU A 143 -21.67 -13.96 8.44
C GLU A 143 -22.24 -12.81 7.61
N ILE A 144 -21.70 -11.59 7.76
CA ILE A 144 -22.09 -10.43 6.94
C ILE A 144 -21.88 -10.72 5.46
N THR A 145 -20.72 -11.24 5.09
CA THR A 145 -20.42 -11.60 3.70
C THR A 145 -21.42 -12.62 3.15
N GLN A 146 -21.75 -13.67 3.91
CA GLN A 146 -22.77 -14.65 3.50
C GLN A 146 -24.17 -14.04 3.36
N LEU A 147 -24.54 -13.11 4.25
CA LEU A 147 -25.83 -12.42 4.20
C LEU A 147 -25.90 -11.49 2.98
N VAL A 148 -24.83 -10.74 2.70
CA VAL A 148 -24.74 -9.87 1.52
C VAL A 148 -24.80 -10.69 0.24
N ASP A 149 -24.05 -11.78 0.13
CA ASP A 149 -24.07 -12.67 -1.05
C ASP A 149 -25.49 -13.19 -1.33
N LYS A 150 -26.22 -13.62 -0.28
CA LYS A 150 -27.61 -14.06 -0.40
C LYS A 150 -28.55 -12.93 -0.82
N SER A 151 -28.43 -11.75 -0.20
CA SER A 151 -29.28 -10.60 -0.51
C SER A 151 -29.05 -10.10 -1.94
N LEU A 152 -27.80 -10.08 -2.41
CA LEU A 152 -27.47 -9.75 -3.80
C LEU A 152 -28.13 -10.68 -4.81
N ALA A 153 -28.19 -11.99 -4.51
CA ALA A 153 -28.83 -12.97 -5.38
C ALA A 153 -30.36 -12.80 -5.47
N ILE A 154 -30.97 -12.18 -4.46
CA ILE A 154 -32.43 -11.93 -4.41
C ILE A 154 -32.76 -10.59 -5.06
N ASN A 155 -32.13 -9.51 -4.59
CA ASN A 155 -32.36 -8.15 -5.07
C ASN A 155 -31.05 -7.34 -4.99
N ASN A 156 -30.30 -7.32 -6.10
CA ASN A 156 -29.01 -6.64 -6.15
C ASN A 156 -29.12 -5.11 -5.99
N GLU A 157 -30.19 -4.49 -6.50
CA GLU A 157 -30.34 -3.04 -6.52
C GLU A 157 -30.64 -2.52 -5.10
N GLU A 158 -31.57 -3.16 -4.41
CA GLU A 158 -31.88 -2.84 -3.01
C GLU A 158 -30.68 -3.11 -2.09
N THR A 159 -29.98 -4.23 -2.31
CA THR A 159 -28.79 -4.56 -1.51
C THR A 159 -27.69 -3.50 -1.67
N LYS A 160 -27.43 -3.05 -2.90
CA LYS A 160 -26.44 -1.99 -3.16
C LYS A 160 -26.89 -0.63 -2.65
N ALA A 161 -28.20 -0.35 -2.65
CA ALA A 161 -28.77 0.89 -2.12
C ALA A 161 -28.54 1.04 -0.61
N LEU A 162 -28.52 -0.04 0.17
CA LEU A 162 -28.18 0.02 1.60
C LEU A 162 -26.82 0.70 1.88
N PHE A 163 -25.87 0.50 0.96
CA PHE A 163 -24.49 0.99 1.03
C PHE A 163 -24.24 2.26 0.21
N ASP A 164 -25.28 2.89 -0.36
CA ASP A 164 -25.17 4.01 -1.31
C ASP A 164 -24.27 3.69 -2.53
N ALA A 165 -24.28 2.42 -2.96
CA ALA A 165 -23.37 1.88 -3.99
C ALA A 165 -24.08 1.42 -5.27
N THR A 166 -25.27 1.97 -5.57
CA THR A 166 -26.07 1.58 -6.75
C THR A 166 -25.41 1.91 -8.09
N GLU A 167 -24.36 2.74 -8.10
CA GLU A 167 -23.53 2.99 -9.28
C GLU A 167 -22.66 1.79 -9.67
N LEU A 168 -22.37 0.88 -8.73
CA LEU A 168 -21.60 -0.35 -8.97
C LEU A 168 -22.49 -1.42 -9.61
N LYS A 169 -22.71 -1.30 -10.92
CA LYS A 169 -23.62 -2.19 -11.66
C LYS A 169 -23.17 -3.65 -11.66
N ILE A 170 -21.86 -3.89 -11.63
CA ILE A 170 -21.29 -5.24 -11.61
C ILE A 170 -21.13 -5.70 -10.17
N ASP A 171 -21.70 -6.87 -9.83
CA ASP A 171 -21.71 -7.37 -8.45
C ASP A 171 -20.30 -7.57 -7.89
N GLY A 172 -19.35 -7.99 -8.72
CA GLY A 172 -17.94 -8.12 -8.33
C GLY A 172 -17.32 -6.80 -7.86
N ASP A 173 -17.68 -5.66 -8.47
CA ASP A 173 -17.19 -4.33 -8.06
C ASP A 173 -17.71 -3.97 -6.67
N PHE A 174 -19.00 -4.24 -6.43
CA PHE A 174 -19.62 -4.02 -5.13
C PHE A 174 -19.04 -4.94 -4.05
N LEU A 175 -18.85 -6.23 -4.34
CA LEU A 175 -18.24 -7.18 -3.41
C LEU A 175 -16.79 -6.81 -3.09
N TYR A 176 -16.03 -6.33 -4.08
CA TYR A 176 -14.66 -5.87 -3.86
C TYR A 176 -14.61 -4.60 -3.01
N PHE A 177 -15.52 -3.64 -3.27
CA PHE A 177 -15.69 -2.44 -2.45
C PHE A 177 -15.96 -2.75 -0.98
N LEU A 178 -16.86 -3.69 -0.69
CA LEU A 178 -17.13 -4.12 0.68
C LEU A 178 -15.90 -4.80 1.31
N ALA A 179 -15.28 -5.75 0.61
CA ALA A 179 -14.11 -6.45 1.15
C ALA A 179 -12.97 -5.47 1.50
N ASP A 180 -12.75 -4.45 0.68
CA ASP A 180 -11.75 -3.41 0.95
C ASP A 180 -12.16 -2.49 2.10
N ALA A 181 -13.45 -2.22 2.31
CA ALA A 181 -13.93 -1.45 3.45
C ALA A 181 -13.56 -2.11 4.80
N ALA A 182 -13.69 -3.44 4.88
CA ALA A 182 -13.23 -4.19 6.04
C ALA A 182 -11.69 -4.20 6.15
N ALA A 183 -10.99 -4.54 5.07
CA ALA A 183 -9.53 -4.64 5.06
C ALA A 183 -8.84 -3.30 5.43
N THR A 184 -9.41 -2.17 5.01
CA THR A 184 -8.88 -0.82 5.24
C THR A 184 -8.82 -0.48 6.73
N ALA A 185 -9.76 -0.99 7.54
CA ALA A 185 -9.75 -0.82 8.99
C ALA A 185 -8.44 -1.34 9.59
N PHE A 186 -8.05 -2.56 9.23
CA PHE A 186 -6.83 -3.21 9.72
C PHE A 186 -5.58 -2.62 9.08
N GLN A 187 -5.62 -2.40 7.75
CA GLN A 187 -4.50 -1.83 7.01
C GLN A 187 -4.08 -0.48 7.59
N TYR A 188 -5.01 0.34 8.08
CA TYR A 188 -4.68 1.66 8.63
C TYR A 188 -4.87 1.81 10.13
N GLY A 189 -4.89 0.71 10.87
CA GLY A 189 -4.76 0.72 12.33
C GLY A 189 -6.01 1.22 13.06
N ASN A 190 -7.19 0.96 12.51
CA ASN A 190 -8.49 1.23 13.14
C ASN A 190 -9.35 -0.04 13.25
N PRO A 191 -8.82 -1.18 13.78
CA PRO A 191 -9.59 -2.42 13.88
C PRO A 191 -10.85 -2.26 14.74
N ASP A 192 -10.76 -1.51 15.85
CA ASP A 192 -11.83 -1.35 16.83
C ASP A 192 -13.04 -0.60 16.25
N MET A 193 -12.78 0.36 15.37
CA MET A 193 -13.82 1.13 14.65
C MET A 193 -14.78 0.23 13.85
N LEU A 194 -14.26 -0.88 13.32
CA LEU A 194 -15.06 -1.90 12.64
C LEU A 194 -15.59 -2.93 13.63
N CYS A 195 -14.68 -3.57 14.37
CA CYS A 195 -15.00 -4.78 15.12
C CYS A 195 -15.89 -4.54 16.33
N ASP A 196 -15.70 -3.44 17.08
CA ASP A 196 -16.51 -3.18 18.28
C ASP A 196 -17.98 -2.97 17.91
N SER A 197 -18.23 -2.24 16.83
CA SER A 197 -19.57 -1.98 16.30
C SER A 197 -20.26 -3.28 15.86
N LEU A 198 -19.56 -4.11 15.08
CA LEU A 198 -20.12 -5.36 14.56
C LEU A 198 -20.37 -6.40 15.67
N ILE A 199 -19.44 -6.55 16.61
CA ILE A 199 -19.60 -7.47 17.74
C ILE A 199 -20.76 -7.04 18.64
N LYS A 200 -20.88 -5.73 18.92
CA LYS A 200 -21.99 -5.19 19.70
C LYS A 200 -23.33 -5.46 19.01
N ALA A 201 -23.43 -5.19 17.71
CA ALA A 201 -24.62 -5.47 16.92
C ALA A 201 -25.01 -6.95 16.96
N LYS A 202 -24.03 -7.86 16.81
CA LYS A 202 -24.25 -9.31 16.91
C LYS A 202 -24.82 -9.71 18.27
N LYS A 203 -24.25 -9.19 19.36
CA LYS A 203 -24.71 -9.49 20.73
C LYS A 203 -26.09 -8.90 21.02
N GLY A 204 -26.42 -7.75 20.42
CA GLY A 204 -27.72 -7.09 20.54
C GLY A 204 -28.82 -7.71 19.67
N GLY A 205 -28.50 -8.64 18.77
CA GLY A 205 -29.46 -9.17 17.79
C GLY A 205 -29.87 -8.14 16.73
N GLU A 206 -29.00 -7.17 16.46
CA GLU A 206 -29.21 -6.14 15.45
C GLU A 206 -28.95 -6.67 14.03
N ASP A 207 -29.42 -5.94 13.01
CA ASP A 207 -29.20 -6.27 11.61
C ASP A 207 -27.74 -6.00 11.21
N LEU A 208 -26.95 -7.07 11.10
CA LEU A 208 -25.53 -6.99 10.80
C LEU A 208 -25.23 -6.33 9.44
N VAL A 209 -26.08 -6.53 8.44
CA VAL A 209 -25.86 -5.97 7.10
C VAL A 209 -26.07 -4.46 7.16
N LYS A 210 -27.12 -4.00 7.84
CA LYS A 210 -27.32 -2.56 8.07
C LYS A 210 -26.22 -1.94 8.90
N THR A 211 -25.78 -2.59 9.98
CA THR A 211 -24.69 -2.06 10.82
C THR A 211 -23.39 -1.95 10.03
N TYR A 212 -23.09 -2.96 9.19
CA TYR A 212 -21.94 -2.89 8.30
C TYR A 212 -22.09 -1.81 7.22
N ALA A 213 -23.28 -1.63 6.65
CA ALA A 213 -23.55 -0.56 5.69
C ALA A 213 -23.34 0.84 6.31
N THR A 214 -23.74 1.04 7.57
CA THR A 214 -23.43 2.27 8.32
C THR A 214 -21.93 2.46 8.46
N TYR A 215 -21.19 1.42 8.88
CA TYR A 215 -19.73 1.49 8.96
C TYR A 215 -19.10 1.88 7.60
N VAL A 216 -19.53 1.24 6.51
CA VAL A 216 -19.00 1.51 5.16
C VAL A 216 -19.22 2.98 4.77
N LYS A 217 -20.39 3.55 5.03
CA LYS A 217 -20.68 4.95 4.68
C LYS A 217 -19.90 5.93 5.54
N GLU A 218 -20.01 5.80 6.85
CA GLU A 218 -19.46 6.80 7.79
C GLU A 218 -17.93 6.70 7.93
N ASN A 219 -17.38 5.48 7.91
CA ASN A 219 -15.97 5.28 8.23
C ASN A 219 -15.14 5.01 6.97
N TYR A 220 -15.67 4.27 6.00
CA TYR A 220 -14.93 3.96 4.78
C TYR A 220 -15.04 5.04 3.72
N VAL A 221 -16.25 5.44 3.34
CA VAL A 221 -16.47 6.50 2.34
C VAL A 221 -16.13 7.86 2.93
N GLU A 222 -16.75 8.25 4.05
CA GLU A 222 -16.51 9.56 4.66
C GLU A 222 -15.19 9.62 5.45
N GLY A 223 -14.96 8.68 6.37
CA GLY A 223 -13.79 8.68 7.25
C GLY A 223 -12.44 8.50 6.54
N PHE A 224 -12.32 7.52 5.63
CA PHE A 224 -11.10 7.32 4.82
C PHE A 224 -11.12 8.08 3.49
N GLY A 225 -12.23 8.74 3.13
CA GLY A 225 -12.35 9.53 1.90
C GLY A 225 -12.37 8.68 0.63
N VAL A 226 -12.86 7.43 0.71
CA VAL A 226 -12.91 6.53 -0.44
C VAL A 226 -14.11 6.85 -1.32
N SER A 227 -13.88 6.99 -2.63
CA SER A 227 -14.95 7.18 -3.61
C SER A 227 -15.47 5.82 -4.06
N VAL A 228 -16.77 5.55 -3.92
CA VAL A 228 -17.43 4.36 -4.48
C VAL A 228 -17.11 4.22 -5.98
N ALA A 229 -17.10 5.34 -6.69
CA ALA A 229 -16.82 5.41 -8.11
C ALA A 229 -15.40 4.96 -8.53
N SER A 230 -14.44 4.78 -7.61
CA SER A 230 -13.13 4.20 -7.94
C SER A 230 -13.19 2.68 -8.14
N TYR A 231 -14.23 2.03 -7.62
CA TYR A 231 -14.50 0.59 -7.85
C TYR A 231 -15.33 0.35 -9.12
N ASN A 232 -15.92 1.40 -9.70
CA ASN A 232 -16.75 1.28 -10.88
C ASN A 232 -15.88 1.05 -12.13
N GLN A 233 -15.88 -0.18 -12.63
CA GLN A 233 -15.02 -0.50 -13.76
C GLN A 233 -15.43 0.15 -15.09
N GLU A 234 -16.66 0.61 -15.25
CA GLU A 234 -17.04 1.42 -16.41
C GLU A 234 -16.32 2.76 -16.42
N ARG A 235 -16.07 3.32 -15.23
CA ARG A 235 -15.32 4.56 -15.06
C ARG A 235 -13.84 4.40 -15.37
N LEU A 236 -13.32 3.18 -15.30
CA LEU A 236 -11.95 2.86 -15.70
C LEU A 236 -11.75 2.95 -17.22
N LYS A 237 -12.80 2.85 -18.05
CA LYS A 237 -12.66 3.06 -19.52
C LYS A 237 -12.29 4.49 -19.90
N ASN A 238 -12.59 5.45 -19.02
CA ASN A 238 -12.23 6.85 -19.24
C ASN A 238 -10.72 7.06 -19.13
N THR A 239 -10.06 7.34 -20.24
CA THR A 239 -8.60 7.53 -20.31
C THR A 239 -8.07 8.77 -19.60
N SER A 240 -8.95 9.61 -19.03
CA SER A 240 -8.56 10.71 -18.14
C SER A 240 -8.61 10.32 -16.66
N ASN A 241 -9.09 9.11 -16.34
CA ASN A 241 -9.21 8.65 -14.96
C ASN A 241 -7.85 8.20 -14.40
N ALA A 242 -7.41 8.83 -13.31
CA ALA A 242 -6.17 8.54 -12.62
C ALA A 242 -6.10 7.11 -12.06
N ASP A 243 -7.24 6.51 -11.70
CA ASP A 243 -7.29 5.15 -11.12
C ASP A 243 -6.73 4.09 -12.08
N ARG A 244 -6.71 4.39 -13.40
CA ARG A 244 -6.10 3.54 -14.43
C ARG A 244 -4.62 3.28 -14.19
N MET A 245 -3.89 4.17 -13.54
CA MET A 245 -2.42 4.04 -13.40
C MET A 245 -2.04 2.87 -12.51
N TRP A 246 -2.55 2.83 -11.28
CA TRP A 246 -2.26 1.73 -10.36
C TRP A 246 -2.82 0.41 -10.89
N LEU A 247 -4.05 0.44 -11.42
CA LEU A 247 -4.64 -0.75 -12.02
C LEU A 247 -3.81 -1.27 -13.20
N PHE A 248 -3.20 -0.41 -14.01
CA PHE A 248 -2.34 -0.84 -15.10
C PHE A 248 -1.11 -1.61 -14.58
N GLN A 249 -0.48 -1.13 -13.51
CA GLN A 249 0.64 -1.83 -12.88
C GLN A 249 0.21 -3.18 -12.27
N VAL A 250 -0.96 -3.22 -11.63
CA VAL A 250 -1.60 -4.45 -11.17
C VAL A 250 -1.80 -5.42 -12.33
N CYS A 251 -2.34 -4.96 -13.46
CA CYS A 251 -2.66 -5.78 -14.62
C CYS A 251 -1.46 -6.15 -15.51
N THR A 252 -0.25 -5.64 -15.24
CA THR A 252 0.93 -5.87 -16.09
C THR A 252 2.13 -6.41 -15.34
N GLU A 253 2.35 -6.00 -14.09
CA GLU A 253 3.56 -6.36 -13.33
C GLU A 253 3.25 -7.21 -12.10
N VAL A 254 2.37 -6.71 -11.22
CA VAL A 254 2.35 -7.20 -9.82
C VAL A 254 1.18 -8.12 -9.47
N ALA A 255 0.10 -8.08 -10.25
CA ALA A 255 -1.21 -8.69 -9.98
C ALA A 255 -1.81 -8.25 -8.64
N TYR A 256 -1.29 -8.72 -7.51
CA TYR A 256 -1.85 -8.47 -6.18
C TYR A 256 -3.36 -8.70 -6.14
N PHE A 257 -3.86 -9.69 -6.88
CA PHE A 257 -5.28 -9.96 -6.91
C PHE A 257 -5.70 -10.48 -5.55
N GLN A 258 -6.33 -9.62 -4.75
CA GLN A 258 -6.87 -9.95 -3.45
C GLN A 258 -8.11 -10.81 -3.68
N VAL A 259 -7.92 -12.12 -3.60
CA VAL A 259 -8.93 -13.12 -3.89
C VAL A 259 -9.34 -13.86 -2.62
N ALA A 260 -10.61 -14.24 -2.54
CA ALA A 260 -11.10 -15.04 -1.44
C ALA A 260 -10.35 -16.40 -1.36
N PRO A 261 -9.80 -16.79 -0.20
CA PRO A 261 -9.29 -18.14 0.01
C PRO A 261 -10.40 -19.18 -0.09
N ALA A 262 -10.04 -20.42 -0.42
CA ALA A 262 -11.00 -21.52 -0.60
C ALA A 262 -11.77 -21.86 0.69
N ASN A 263 -11.14 -21.64 1.85
CA ASN A 263 -11.73 -21.84 3.17
C ASN A 263 -11.43 -20.63 4.05
N ASP A 264 -12.30 -20.39 5.03
CA ASP A 264 -12.06 -19.40 6.10
C ASP A 264 -11.89 -17.93 5.63
N SER A 265 -12.44 -17.63 4.45
CA SER A 265 -12.49 -16.29 3.83
C SER A 265 -13.42 -15.35 4.58
N VAL A 266 -13.01 -14.10 4.81
CA VAL A 266 -13.92 -13.02 5.25
C VAL A 266 -14.53 -12.28 4.04
N ARG A 267 -13.95 -12.46 2.85
CA ARG A 267 -14.40 -11.89 1.57
C ARG A 267 -15.31 -12.86 0.80
N SER A 268 -16.19 -12.31 -0.04
CA SER A 268 -17.04 -13.11 -0.93
C SER A 268 -16.21 -13.87 -1.98
N SER A 269 -16.60 -15.12 -2.26
CA SER A 269 -16.00 -15.92 -3.34
C SER A 269 -16.23 -15.33 -4.74
N GLY A 270 -17.13 -14.34 -4.87
CA GLY A 270 -17.30 -13.56 -6.10
C GLY A 270 -16.08 -12.71 -6.45
N VAL A 271 -15.25 -12.34 -5.47
CA VAL A 271 -13.98 -11.64 -5.67
C VAL A 271 -12.87 -12.66 -5.88
N ASN A 272 -12.81 -13.21 -7.09
CA ASN A 272 -11.85 -14.23 -7.49
C ASN A 272 -10.93 -13.75 -8.62
N THR A 273 -10.02 -14.61 -9.07
CA THR A 273 -9.06 -14.30 -10.15
C THR A 273 -9.76 -13.88 -11.44
N SER A 274 -10.88 -14.52 -11.80
CA SER A 274 -11.62 -14.18 -13.01
C SER A 274 -12.21 -12.77 -12.96
N TYR A 275 -12.68 -12.33 -11.79
CA TYR A 275 -13.12 -10.95 -11.57
C TYR A 275 -11.98 -9.96 -11.88
N HIS A 276 -10.80 -10.15 -11.29
CA HIS A 276 -9.65 -9.26 -11.50
C HIS A 276 -9.14 -9.27 -12.94
N LEU A 277 -9.11 -10.44 -13.61
CA LEU A 277 -8.74 -10.52 -15.03
C LEU A 277 -9.76 -9.82 -15.94
N ASN A 278 -11.05 -9.93 -15.63
CA ASN A 278 -12.09 -9.20 -16.34
C ASN A 278 -11.95 -7.69 -16.13
N LEU A 279 -11.60 -7.25 -14.93
CA LEU A 279 -11.30 -5.84 -14.63
C LEU A 279 -10.13 -5.33 -15.49
N CYS A 280 -9.04 -6.10 -15.58
CA CYS A 280 -7.89 -5.78 -16.44
C CYS A 280 -8.28 -5.70 -17.92
N LYS A 281 -9.03 -6.69 -18.42
CA LYS A 281 -9.52 -6.73 -19.79
C LYS A 281 -10.44 -5.54 -20.10
N ASN A 282 -11.32 -5.17 -19.17
CA ASN A 282 -12.24 -4.06 -19.33
C ASN A 282 -11.52 -2.71 -19.35
N GLY A 283 -10.51 -2.53 -18.50
CA GLY A 283 -9.72 -1.31 -18.42
C GLY A 283 -8.77 -1.12 -19.60
N PHE A 284 -8.14 -2.19 -20.09
CA PHE A 284 -6.99 -2.06 -21.00
C PHE A 284 -7.08 -2.83 -22.32
N GLY A 285 -8.09 -3.69 -22.48
CA GLY A 285 -8.28 -4.53 -23.66
C GLY A 285 -7.68 -5.93 -23.52
N ASN A 286 -7.77 -6.71 -24.60
CA ASN A 286 -7.23 -8.07 -24.64
C ASN A 286 -5.70 -8.06 -24.66
N GLY A 287 -5.09 -9.14 -24.14
CA GLY A 287 -3.63 -9.32 -24.18
C GLY A 287 -2.86 -8.64 -23.04
N ILE A 288 -3.56 -7.98 -22.12
CA ILE A 288 -2.96 -7.41 -20.90
C ILE A 288 -3.14 -8.42 -19.77
N TYR A 289 -2.04 -9.02 -19.36
CA TYR A 289 -1.97 -9.98 -18.26
C TYR A 289 -0.75 -9.67 -17.39
N PRO A 290 -0.84 -9.84 -16.07
CA PRO A 290 0.28 -9.57 -15.20
C PRO A 290 1.37 -10.64 -15.32
N ASP A 291 2.62 -10.20 -15.51
CA ASP A 291 3.80 -11.05 -15.53
C ASP A 291 4.47 -11.07 -14.15
N VAL A 292 3.84 -11.75 -13.18
CA VAL A 292 4.36 -11.83 -11.81
C VAL A 292 5.66 -12.61 -11.71
N ASP A 293 5.85 -13.62 -12.56
CA ASP A 293 7.06 -14.44 -12.60
C ASP A 293 8.24 -13.63 -13.13
N GLY A 294 8.05 -12.87 -14.21
CA GLY A 294 9.04 -11.93 -14.72
C GLY A 294 9.39 -10.84 -13.72
N THR A 295 8.40 -10.29 -13.02
CA THR A 295 8.60 -9.31 -11.93
C THR A 295 9.43 -9.91 -10.79
N ASN A 296 9.03 -11.08 -10.28
CA ASN A 296 9.72 -11.75 -9.19
C ASN A 296 11.11 -12.26 -9.59
N LEU A 297 11.31 -12.70 -10.83
CA LEU A 297 12.62 -13.07 -11.36
C LEU A 297 13.54 -11.85 -11.44
N TYR A 298 13.01 -10.71 -11.87
CA TYR A 298 13.79 -9.48 -12.01
C TYR A 298 14.18 -8.89 -10.65
N TYR A 299 13.31 -8.92 -9.64
CA TYR A 299 13.55 -8.30 -8.33
C TYR A 299 13.88 -9.26 -7.18
N GLY A 300 13.68 -10.56 -7.37
CA GLY A 300 13.92 -11.62 -6.37
C GLY A 300 12.76 -11.90 -5.41
N GLY A 301 11.65 -11.16 -5.47
CA GLY A 301 10.50 -11.33 -4.56
C GLY A 301 10.92 -11.30 -3.08
N LYS A 302 10.44 -12.27 -2.29
CA LYS A 302 10.86 -12.45 -0.88
C LYS A 302 12.34 -12.85 -0.72
N LYS A 303 12.98 -13.35 -1.77
CA LYS A 303 14.38 -13.78 -1.83
C LYS A 303 15.27 -12.74 -2.52
N ILE A 304 14.91 -11.45 -2.42
CA ILE A 304 15.71 -10.34 -2.93
C ILE A 304 17.19 -10.49 -2.54
N ALA A 305 18.07 -10.45 -3.53
CA ALA A 305 19.51 -10.64 -3.36
C ALA A 305 20.23 -9.28 -3.31
N GLY A 306 19.84 -8.44 -2.34
CA GLY A 306 20.40 -7.11 -2.11
C GLY A 306 21.28 -7.02 -0.88
N SER A 307 21.70 -5.81 -0.53
CA SER A 307 22.39 -5.50 0.73
C SER A 307 22.01 -4.10 1.21
N LYS A 308 22.13 -3.87 2.52
CA LYS A 308 21.82 -2.59 3.17
C LYS A 308 20.36 -2.14 2.96
N ILE A 309 19.42 -3.07 3.18
CA ILE A 309 17.97 -2.83 3.07
C ILE A 309 17.28 -3.23 4.37
N VAL A 310 16.68 -2.27 5.09
CA VAL A 310 15.82 -2.61 6.24
C VAL A 310 14.39 -2.82 5.77
N PHE A 311 13.79 -3.96 6.12
CA PHE A 311 12.37 -4.23 5.96
C PHE A 311 11.65 -4.11 7.31
N ALA A 312 10.47 -3.50 7.33
CA ALA A 312 9.63 -3.42 8.52
C ALA A 312 8.16 -3.59 8.12
N ASN A 313 7.39 -4.38 8.87
CA ASN A 313 5.96 -4.58 8.63
C ASN A 313 5.19 -4.49 9.94
N GLY A 314 3.96 -3.96 9.91
CA GLY A 314 3.03 -4.05 11.03
C GLY A 314 2.47 -5.47 11.15
N SER A 315 2.21 -5.95 12.38
CA SER A 315 1.67 -7.29 12.59
C SER A 315 0.27 -7.49 12.03
N GLN A 316 -0.55 -6.43 12.00
CA GLN A 316 -1.92 -6.47 11.50
C GLN A 316 -2.05 -6.02 10.03
N ASP A 317 -0.94 -5.63 9.39
CA ASP A 317 -0.93 -5.19 8.00
C ASP A 317 -1.25 -6.34 7.04
N PRO A 318 -2.37 -6.31 6.31
CA PRO A 318 -2.72 -7.34 5.33
C PRO A 318 -1.69 -7.52 4.22
N TRP A 319 -0.90 -6.48 3.91
CA TRP A 319 0.15 -6.52 2.88
C TRP A 319 1.45 -7.20 3.31
N ARG A 320 1.65 -7.51 4.60
CA ARG A 320 2.94 -8.03 5.11
C ARG A 320 3.38 -9.32 4.39
N HIS A 321 2.43 -10.11 3.88
CA HIS A 321 2.71 -11.35 3.15
C HIS A 321 3.20 -11.13 1.71
N ALA A 322 3.10 -9.92 1.16
CA ALA A 322 3.79 -9.50 -0.06
C ALA A 322 5.17 -8.88 0.22
N SER A 323 5.58 -8.78 1.48
CA SER A 323 6.86 -8.23 1.92
C SER A 323 7.87 -9.33 2.28
N LYS A 324 9.14 -8.94 2.40
CA LYS A 324 10.18 -9.78 3.00
C LYS A 324 10.02 -9.76 4.50
N GLN A 325 9.90 -10.95 5.10
CA GLN A 325 9.76 -11.13 6.55
C GLN A 325 10.93 -11.91 7.17
N THR A 326 11.71 -12.62 6.37
CA THR A 326 12.92 -13.32 6.84
C THR A 326 14.06 -12.33 7.01
N SER A 327 14.67 -12.30 8.19
CA SER A 327 15.79 -11.40 8.49
C SER A 327 17.13 -12.00 8.08
N SER A 328 18.09 -11.15 7.71
CA SER A 328 19.49 -11.51 7.41
C SER A 328 20.40 -10.35 7.80
N PRO A 329 21.70 -10.56 8.08
CA PRO A 329 22.60 -9.50 8.56
C PRO A 329 22.58 -8.21 7.72
N ASP A 330 22.65 -8.34 6.39
CA ASP A 330 22.66 -7.18 5.47
C ASP A 330 21.26 -6.73 5.02
N MET A 331 20.21 -7.47 5.38
CA MET A 331 18.84 -7.11 5.06
C MET A 331 17.92 -7.47 6.23
N PRO A 332 18.03 -6.76 7.36
CA PRO A 332 17.23 -7.05 8.54
C PRO A 332 15.75 -6.85 8.23
N SER A 333 14.91 -7.70 8.82
CA SER A 333 13.46 -7.63 8.68
C SER A 333 12.80 -7.65 10.05
N TYR A 334 11.90 -6.70 10.28
CA TYR A 334 11.20 -6.53 11.55
C TYR A 334 9.69 -6.65 11.38
N ILE A 335 9.04 -7.30 12.34
CA ILE A 335 7.58 -7.28 12.50
C ILE A 335 7.28 -6.51 13.79
N ILE A 336 6.51 -5.43 13.67
CA ILE A 336 6.07 -4.62 14.80
C ILE A 336 4.77 -5.25 15.32
N ALA A 337 4.88 -6.01 16.40
CA ALA A 337 3.76 -6.70 17.01
C ALA A 337 2.95 -5.77 17.92
N CYS A 338 1.79 -5.31 17.44
CA CYS A 338 0.81 -4.63 18.27
C CYS A 338 -0.61 -4.69 17.69
N HIS A 339 -1.61 -4.52 18.57
CA HIS A 339 -2.98 -4.19 18.17
C HIS A 339 -3.00 -2.78 17.58
N ASN A 340 -3.53 -2.57 16.38
CA ASN A 340 -3.48 -1.35 15.56
C ASN A 340 -2.17 -1.06 14.79
N CYS A 341 -1.22 -2.00 14.76
CA CYS A 341 -0.01 -1.91 13.95
C CYS A 341 -0.28 -2.38 12.50
N GLY A 342 -0.80 -1.47 11.67
CA GLY A 342 -1.04 -1.69 10.24
C GLY A 342 0.12 -1.24 9.34
N HIS A 343 -0.25 -0.73 8.17
CA HIS A 343 0.61 -0.50 7.03
C HIS A 343 1.51 0.73 7.20
N GLY A 344 2.81 0.50 7.26
CA GLY A 344 3.83 1.52 7.42
C GLY A 344 4.00 2.04 8.85
N THR A 345 3.65 1.22 9.85
CA THR A 345 3.68 1.59 11.28
C THR A 345 5.01 2.20 11.73
N ASP A 346 6.15 1.65 11.29
CA ASP A 346 7.49 2.15 11.62
C ASP A 346 7.66 3.63 11.24
N MET A 347 7.05 4.06 10.13
CA MET A 347 7.15 5.43 9.62
C MET A 347 5.95 6.31 9.98
N ARG A 348 4.77 5.74 10.19
CA ARG A 348 3.49 6.44 10.40
C ARG A 348 2.96 6.43 11.83
N GLY A 349 3.50 5.62 12.73
CA GLY A 349 2.89 5.45 14.06
C GLY A 349 1.50 4.83 13.96
N CYS A 350 0.60 5.13 14.90
CA CYS A 350 -0.78 4.63 14.91
C CYS A 350 -1.78 5.75 15.26
N PRO A 351 -3.04 5.65 14.80
CA PRO A 351 -3.43 4.86 13.62
C PRO A 351 -2.69 5.37 12.39
N GLN A 352 -2.55 4.56 11.34
CA GLN A 352 -1.82 4.98 10.13
C GLN A 352 -2.67 5.90 9.23
N SER A 353 -3.98 5.99 9.50
CA SER A 353 -4.89 6.99 8.96
C SER A 353 -5.91 7.43 10.01
N PRO A 354 -6.21 8.74 10.14
CA PRO A 354 -5.58 9.85 9.41
C PRO A 354 -4.09 9.99 9.73
N LEU A 355 -3.29 10.36 8.73
CA LEU A 355 -1.84 10.40 8.89
C LEU A 355 -1.42 11.51 9.88
N VAL A 356 -0.73 11.11 10.96
CA VAL A 356 -0.03 12.06 11.83
C VAL A 356 1.34 12.37 11.23
N PRO A 357 1.68 13.65 10.94
CA PRO A 357 2.91 14.00 10.20
C PRO A 357 4.21 13.46 10.80
N GLU A 358 4.32 13.31 12.12
CA GLU A 358 5.51 12.78 12.79
C GLU A 358 5.46 11.27 13.06
N GLY A 359 4.30 10.67 12.79
CA GLY A 359 3.97 9.30 13.08
C GLY A 359 4.02 8.95 14.55
N ASP A 360 3.01 9.41 15.31
CA ASP A 360 2.96 9.26 16.76
C ASP A 360 2.83 7.77 17.14
N ALA A 361 3.87 7.23 17.78
CA ALA A 361 3.88 5.86 18.23
C ALA A 361 3.13 5.68 19.56
N LYS A 362 2.85 6.77 20.31
CA LYS A 362 2.21 6.69 21.63
C LYS A 362 0.78 6.15 21.57
N ASN A 363 0.15 6.29 20.41
CA ASN A 363 -1.19 5.79 20.12
C ASN A 363 -1.17 4.33 19.61
N CYS A 364 0.02 3.75 19.38
CA CYS A 364 0.11 2.33 19.11
C CYS A 364 -0.07 1.56 20.41
N SER A 365 -0.82 0.45 20.38
CA SER A 365 -1.03 -0.35 21.60
C SER A 365 0.26 -0.88 22.22
N SER A 366 1.32 -1.01 21.41
CA SER A 366 2.68 -1.34 21.87
C SER A 366 3.69 -0.30 21.38
N TYR A 367 3.74 0.83 22.08
CA TYR A 367 4.71 1.91 21.83
C TYR A 367 6.16 1.42 21.78
N ASP A 368 6.55 0.54 22.71
CA ASP A 368 7.92 0.07 22.86
C ASP A 368 8.39 -0.77 21.67
N GLU A 369 7.52 -1.60 21.08
CA GLU A 369 7.85 -2.36 19.87
C GLU A 369 8.10 -1.45 18.68
N VAL A 370 7.31 -0.39 18.52
CA VAL A 370 7.51 0.62 17.46
C VAL A 370 8.83 1.36 17.68
N LEU A 371 9.13 1.78 18.91
CA LEU A 371 10.40 2.45 19.24
C LEU A 371 11.61 1.56 19.00
N LYS A 372 11.53 0.29 19.39
CA LYS A 372 12.59 -0.70 19.21
C LYS A 372 12.97 -0.82 17.75
N VAL A 373 12.00 -1.05 16.86
CA VAL A 373 12.24 -1.14 15.41
C VAL A 373 12.79 0.17 14.86
N ARG A 374 12.23 1.30 15.27
CA ARG A 374 12.72 2.64 14.91
C ARG A 374 14.18 2.89 15.31
N ASN A 375 14.60 2.39 16.47
CA ASN A 375 15.97 2.50 16.95
C ASN A 375 16.91 1.58 16.17
N GLU A 376 16.50 0.36 15.87
CA GLU A 376 17.28 -0.56 15.03
C GLU A 376 17.47 -0.01 13.62
N MET A 377 16.43 0.55 13.00
CA MET A 377 16.53 1.24 11.71
C MET A 377 17.60 2.35 11.74
N MET A 378 17.60 3.17 12.80
CA MET A 378 18.60 4.22 12.97
C MET A 378 20.01 3.67 13.15
N LYS A 379 20.20 2.57 13.88
CA LYS A 379 21.52 1.92 14.03
C LYS A 379 22.06 1.45 12.67
N HIS A 380 21.22 0.83 11.85
CA HIS A 380 21.61 0.41 10.49
C HIS A 380 21.94 1.61 9.60
N MET A 381 21.15 2.69 9.67
CA MET A 381 21.45 3.92 8.97
C MET A 381 22.80 4.52 9.41
N ASP A 382 23.03 4.66 10.72
CA ASP A 382 24.28 5.19 11.29
C ASP A 382 25.48 4.37 10.80
N LEU A 383 25.38 3.03 10.86
CA LEU A 383 26.41 2.12 10.37
C LEU A 383 26.65 2.27 8.87
N TRP A 384 25.62 2.20 8.04
CA TRP A 384 25.78 2.18 6.59
C TRP A 384 26.19 3.52 6.02
N LEU A 385 25.78 4.63 6.63
CA LEU A 385 26.26 5.97 6.30
C LEU A 385 27.73 6.16 6.67
N SER A 386 28.26 5.50 7.71
CA SER A 386 29.69 5.56 8.06
C SER A 386 30.60 4.77 7.11
N GLN A 387 30.01 3.87 6.33
CA GLN A 387 30.67 3.04 5.31
C GLN A 387 30.46 3.57 3.89
N CYS A 388 29.78 4.71 3.79
CA CYS A 388 29.50 5.48 2.59
C CYS A 388 30.25 6.82 2.75
#